data_AF-A0ABD2CQP5-F1
#
_entry.id   AF-A0ABD2CQP5-F1
#
_cell.length_a   1.000
_cell.length_b   1.000
_cell.length_c   1.000
_cell.angle_alpha   90.00
_cell.angle_beta   90.00
_cell.angle_gamma   90.00
#
_symmetry.space_group_name_H-M   'P 1'
#
loop_
_entity.id
_entity.type
_entity.pdbx_description
1 polymer ?
#
loop_
_entity_poly.entity_id
_entity_poly.type
_entity_poly.pdbx_seq_one_letter_code
_entity_poly.pdbx_strand_id
1 'polypeptide(L)'
;MMRREKYTTDRACTDESFFSFSVPPNIDDSQSSSDAIVREGANVTLTCKATGSPIPSIRWKRDDNSKITINKSLSVLEWVGETLEMERISRLDMGAYLCIASNGIPPTVSKQIKVSVD
;
A
#
# COMPACT_ATOMS: atom_id res chain seq x y z
N MET A 1 44.32 -51.13 -30.06
CA MET A 1 42.90 -50.84 -29.78
C MET A 1 42.82 -49.82 -28.66
N MET A 2 42.41 -48.59 -28.97
CA MET A 2 42.12 -47.56 -27.98
C MET A 2 40.85 -47.95 -27.21
N ARG A 3 40.86 -47.87 -25.87
CA ARG A 3 39.61 -47.86 -25.09
C ARG A 3 39.51 -46.54 -24.34
N ARG A 4 38.37 -45.89 -24.60
CA ARG A 4 38.02 -44.51 -24.28
C ARG A 4 37.95 -44.27 -22.77
N GLU A 5 38.50 -43.15 -22.36
CA GLU A 5 38.30 -42.53 -21.04
C GLU A 5 36.81 -42.25 -20.84
N LYS A 6 36.21 -42.80 -19.79
CA LYS A 6 34.88 -42.38 -19.34
C LYS A 6 35.09 -41.27 -18.32
N TYR A 7 35.02 -40.04 -18.78
CA TYR A 7 34.89 -38.87 -17.93
C TYR A 7 33.54 -38.96 -17.23
N THR A 8 33.52 -39.50 -16.02
CA THR A 8 32.37 -39.39 -15.12
C THR A 8 32.24 -37.92 -14.78
N THR A 9 31.34 -37.21 -15.48
CA THR A 9 30.89 -35.88 -15.08
C THR A 9 30.41 -35.96 -13.65
N ASP A 10 31.13 -35.29 -12.75
CA ASP A 10 30.73 -35.08 -11.38
C ASP A 10 29.31 -34.52 -11.36
N ARG A 11 28.46 -35.08 -10.51
CA ARG A 11 27.16 -34.48 -10.19
C ARG A 11 27.46 -33.15 -9.51
N ALA A 12 27.47 -32.06 -10.27
CA ALA A 12 27.31 -30.74 -9.70
C ALA A 12 25.89 -30.65 -9.14
N CYS A 13 25.73 -30.96 -7.85
CA CYS A 13 24.57 -30.50 -7.10
C CYS A 13 24.78 -28.99 -6.94
N THR A 14 24.31 -28.19 -7.89
CA THR A 14 24.21 -26.74 -7.68
C THR A 14 23.04 -26.53 -6.72
N ASP A 15 23.34 -26.63 -5.42
CA ASP A 15 22.48 -26.10 -4.36
C ASP A 15 22.56 -24.57 -4.43
N GLU A 16 21.92 -24.00 -5.45
CA GLU A 16 21.66 -22.57 -5.47
C GLU A 16 20.49 -22.34 -4.51
N SER A 17 20.82 -22.27 -3.21
CA SER A 17 19.90 -21.77 -2.21
C SER A 17 19.44 -20.39 -2.66
N PHE A 18 18.23 -20.31 -3.19
CA PHE A 18 17.61 -19.06 -3.61
C PHE A 18 17.35 -18.23 -2.34
N PHE A 19 18.30 -17.37 -1.95
CA PHE A 19 18.09 -16.45 -0.84
C PHE A 19 17.18 -15.31 -1.31
N SER A 20 15.89 -15.39 -1.00
CA SER A 20 14.94 -14.31 -1.26
C SER A 20 15.04 -13.25 -0.16
N PHE A 21 15.56 -12.06 -0.51
CA PHE A 21 15.56 -10.93 0.41
C PHE A 21 14.22 -10.17 0.34
N SER A 22 13.62 -9.94 1.51
CA SER A 22 12.38 -9.19 1.66
C SER A 22 12.66 -7.86 2.35
N VAL A 23 11.91 -6.82 1.96
CA VAL A 23 12.05 -5.45 2.45
C VAL A 23 10.71 -5.02 3.04
N PRO A 24 10.66 -4.59 4.30
CA PRO A 24 9.44 -4.05 4.90
C PRO A 24 8.83 -2.89 4.10
N PRO A 25 7.53 -2.62 4.25
CA PRO A 25 6.89 -1.50 3.58
C PRO A 25 7.40 -0.17 4.16
N ASN A 26 7.58 0.82 3.30
CA ASN A 26 7.90 2.20 3.65
C ASN A 26 7.02 3.14 2.83
N ILE A 27 6.30 4.06 3.49
CA ILE A 27 5.46 5.06 2.81
C ILE A 27 6.36 6.19 2.30
N ASP A 28 6.22 6.54 1.03
CA ASP A 28 6.90 7.68 0.43
C ASP A 28 6.08 8.94 0.68
N ASP A 29 6.49 9.72 1.69
CA ASP A 29 5.82 10.94 2.08
C ASP A 29 5.80 12.02 0.97
N SER A 30 6.81 12.03 0.11
CA SER A 30 6.92 13.02 -0.98
C SER A 30 5.93 12.76 -2.11
N GLN A 31 5.49 11.51 -2.26
CA GLN A 31 4.51 11.08 -3.26
C GLN A 31 3.12 10.79 -2.67
N SER A 32 2.94 11.01 -1.37
CA SER A 32 1.67 10.77 -0.67
C SER A 32 1.05 12.10 -0.25
N SER A 33 -0.27 12.17 -0.21
CA SER A 33 -1.01 13.35 0.25
C SER A 33 -0.62 13.74 1.67
N SER A 34 -0.71 15.05 1.94
CA SER A 34 -0.68 15.65 3.27
C SER A 34 -2.09 16.06 3.70
N ASP A 35 -2.19 16.67 4.88
CA ASP A 35 -3.42 17.29 5.35
C ASP A 35 -4.03 18.23 4.30
N ALA A 36 -5.36 18.21 4.20
CA ALA A 36 -6.12 18.93 3.19
C ALA A 36 -7.29 19.69 3.81
N ILE A 37 -7.55 20.88 3.26
CA ILE A 37 -8.77 21.67 3.50
C ILE A 37 -9.51 21.72 2.17
N VAL A 38 -10.75 21.24 2.15
CA VAL A 38 -11.53 21.04 0.92
C VAL A 38 -12.85 21.77 1.03
N ARG A 39 -13.33 22.34 -0.08
CA ARG A 39 -14.65 22.99 -0.10
C ARG A 39 -15.79 21.98 0.05
N GLU A 40 -16.79 22.33 0.85
CA GLU A 40 -18.01 21.52 0.95
C GLU A 40 -18.64 21.30 -0.43
N GLY A 41 -18.94 20.03 -0.75
CA GLY A 41 -19.48 19.60 -2.02
C GLY A 41 -18.46 19.39 -3.15
N ALA A 42 -17.17 19.65 -2.94
CA ALA A 42 -16.11 19.32 -3.89
C ALA A 42 -15.67 17.85 -3.79
N ASN A 43 -14.91 17.37 -4.78
CA ASN A 43 -14.27 16.07 -4.72
C ASN A 43 -12.91 16.19 -4.05
N VAL A 44 -12.50 15.13 -3.34
CA VAL A 44 -11.14 15.01 -2.79
C VAL A 44 -10.51 13.70 -3.25
N THR A 45 -9.23 13.76 -3.57
CA THR A 45 -8.43 12.61 -3.93
C THR A 45 -7.25 12.55 -2.98
N LEU A 46 -7.14 11.47 -2.21
CA LEU A 46 -6.00 11.18 -1.35
C LEU A 46 -5.15 10.09 -2.01
N THR A 47 -3.83 10.29 -2.02
CA THR A 47 -2.86 9.34 -2.59
C THR A 47 -1.89 8.89 -1.51
N CYS A 48 -1.55 7.61 -1.53
CA CYS A 48 -0.55 7.02 -0.65
C CYS A 48 0.30 6.03 -1.45
N LYS A 49 1.60 6.31 -1.51
CA LYS A 49 2.58 5.50 -2.21
C LYS A 49 3.48 4.82 -1.20
N ALA A 50 3.78 3.54 -1.41
CA ALA A 50 4.71 2.81 -0.58
C ALA A 50 5.66 1.93 -1.40
N THR A 51 6.89 1.81 -0.91
CA THR A 51 7.93 0.94 -1.43
C THR A 51 8.10 -0.28 -0.51
N GLY A 52 8.54 -1.41 -1.06
CA GLY A 52 8.81 -2.62 -0.29
C GLY A 52 9.01 -3.82 -1.22
N SER A 53 9.48 -4.94 -0.68
CA SER A 53 9.61 -6.20 -1.41
C SER A 53 9.06 -7.34 -0.54
N PRO A 54 7.92 -7.96 -0.92
CA PRO A 54 7.09 -7.69 -2.10
C PRO A 54 6.49 -6.27 -2.15
N ILE A 55 5.95 -5.86 -3.31
CA ILE A 55 5.29 -4.55 -3.46
C ILE A 55 4.14 -4.43 -2.45
N PRO A 56 4.10 -3.39 -1.61
CA PRO A 56 3.04 -3.22 -0.62
C PRO A 56 1.67 -2.97 -1.24
N SER A 57 0.66 -3.59 -0.65
CA SER A 57 -0.74 -3.22 -0.85
C SER A 57 -1.10 -2.03 0.05
N ILE A 58 -1.93 -1.12 -0.47
CA ILE A 58 -2.42 0.05 0.26
C ILE A 58 -3.90 -0.14 0.60
N ARG A 59 -4.24 0.14 1.86
CA ARG A 59 -5.61 0.21 2.37
C ARG A 59 -5.85 1.53 3.08
N TRP A 60 -7.04 2.08 2.91
CA TRP A 60 -7.50 3.28 3.58
C TRP A 60 -8.59 2.94 4.58
N LYS A 61 -8.58 3.60 5.73
CA LYS A 61 -9.68 3.60 6.70
C LYS A 61 -9.77 4.94 7.40
N ARG A 62 -10.89 5.22 8.04
CA ARG A 62 -10.97 6.34 8.99
C ARG A 62 -10.37 5.93 10.33
N ASP A 63 -9.68 6.86 10.98
CA ASP A 63 -9.04 6.62 12.28
C ASP A 63 -10.08 6.40 13.38
N ASP A 64 -11.24 7.05 13.27
CA ASP A 64 -12.40 6.89 14.16
C ASP A 64 -13.20 5.59 13.91
N ASN A 65 -12.76 4.74 12.97
CA ASN A 65 -13.42 3.50 12.53
C ASN A 65 -14.83 3.67 11.94
N SER A 66 -15.25 4.90 11.60
CA SER A 66 -16.46 5.12 10.83
C SER A 66 -16.25 4.79 9.35
N LYS A 67 -17.34 4.73 8.58
CA LYS A 67 -17.28 4.43 7.16
C LYS A 67 -16.72 5.61 6.37
N ILE A 68 -15.87 5.32 5.38
CA ILE A 68 -15.51 6.25 4.32
C ILE A 68 -16.68 6.35 3.36
N THR A 69 -17.24 7.54 3.18
CA THR A 69 -18.22 7.82 2.12
C THR A 69 -17.49 8.14 0.82
N ILE A 70 -17.56 7.22 -0.14
CA ILE A 70 -16.92 7.36 -1.46
C ILE A 70 -17.77 8.26 -2.35
N ASN A 71 -19.08 8.04 -2.32
CA ASN A 71 -20.07 8.86 -3.01
C ASN A 71 -21.45 8.65 -2.34
N LYS A 72 -22.52 9.19 -2.94
CA LYS A 72 -23.88 9.13 -2.36
C LYS A 72 -24.43 7.72 -2.16
N SER A 73 -23.94 6.70 -2.88
CA SER A 73 -24.47 5.32 -2.82
C SER A 73 -23.53 4.33 -2.16
N LEU A 74 -22.25 4.68 -2.00
CA LEU A 74 -21.22 3.77 -1.47
C LEU A 74 -20.54 4.35 -0.24
N SER A 75 -20.57 3.60 0.84
CA SER A 75 -19.72 3.84 2.01
C SER A 75 -19.13 2.54 2.53
N VAL A 76 -17.84 2.53 2.79
CA VAL A 76 -17.05 1.33 3.12
C VAL A 76 -16.27 1.53 4.41
N LEU A 77 -16.01 0.47 5.17
CA LEU A 77 -15.12 0.56 6.34
C LEU A 77 -13.66 0.72 5.91
N GLU A 78 -13.30 0.11 4.78
CA GLU A 78 -11.96 0.19 4.20
C GLU A 78 -12.04 0.30 2.68
N TRP A 79 -11.06 0.99 2.10
CA TRP A 79 -10.88 1.11 0.65
C TRP A 79 -9.51 0.57 0.26
N VAL A 80 -9.43 -0.24 -0.80
CA VAL A 80 -8.17 -0.82 -1.28
C VAL A 80 -7.71 -0.05 -2.51
N GLY A 81 -6.45 0.38 -2.50
CA GLY A 81 -5.82 1.10 -3.60
C GLY A 81 -4.96 2.25 -3.11
N GLU A 82 -3.98 2.64 -3.92
CA GLU A 82 -3.09 3.78 -3.62
C GLU A 82 -3.85 5.10 -3.56
N THR A 83 -4.96 5.21 -4.31
CA THR A 83 -5.79 6.41 -4.40
C THR A 83 -7.17 6.16 -3.80
N LEU A 84 -7.60 7.06 -2.93
CA LEU A 84 -8.95 7.16 -2.39
C LEU A 84 -9.59 8.43 -2.94
N GLU A 85 -10.63 8.27 -3.77
CA GLU A 85 -11.44 9.38 -4.26
C GLU A 85 -12.77 9.43 -3.50
N MET A 86 -13.11 10.59 -2.97
CA MET A 86 -14.38 10.86 -2.30
C MET A 86 -15.09 12.00 -3.03
N GLU A 87 -16.29 11.72 -3.52
CA GLU A 87 -17.09 12.67 -4.29
C GLU A 87 -17.99 13.50 -3.38
N ARG A 88 -18.08 14.81 -3.69
CA ARG A 88 -18.99 15.74 -3.02
C ARG A 88 -18.91 15.70 -1.49
N ILE A 89 -17.70 15.87 -0.97
CA ILE A 89 -17.39 15.77 0.45
C ILE A 89 -18.25 16.72 1.30
N SER A 90 -18.69 16.25 2.47
CA SER A 90 -19.48 17.01 3.43
C SER A 90 -18.73 17.20 4.75
N ARG A 91 -19.25 18.05 5.63
CA ARG A 91 -18.70 18.22 6.98
C ARG A 91 -18.71 16.93 7.82
N LEU A 92 -19.57 15.97 7.51
CA LEU A 92 -19.60 14.67 8.18
C LEU A 92 -18.41 13.79 7.81
N ASP A 93 -17.77 14.08 6.67
CA ASP A 93 -16.60 13.36 6.18
C ASP A 93 -15.30 13.94 6.73
N MET A 94 -15.34 15.03 7.50
CA MET A 94 -14.13 15.54 8.17
C MET A 94 -13.54 14.51 9.13
N GLY A 95 -12.22 14.46 9.21
CA GLY A 95 -11.54 13.55 10.13
C GLY A 95 -10.14 13.16 9.69
N ALA A 96 -9.56 12.23 10.44
CA ALA A 96 -8.29 11.63 10.13
C ALA A 96 -8.49 10.34 9.32
N TYR A 97 -7.82 10.25 8.19
CA TYR A 97 -7.78 9.09 7.31
C TYR A 97 -6.41 8.43 7.43
N LEU A 98 -6.38 7.12 7.56
CA LEU A 98 -5.15 6.34 7.63
C LEU A 98 -4.95 5.60 6.31
N CYS A 99 -3.82 5.84 5.63
CA CYS A 99 -3.35 4.89 4.64
C CYS A 99 -2.39 3.90 5.30
N ILE A 100 -2.60 2.61 5.04
CA ILE A 100 -1.92 1.49 5.67
C ILE A 100 -1.22 0.71 4.55
N ALA A 101 0.10 0.58 4.65
CA ALA A 101 0.91 -0.15 3.68
C ALA A 101 1.37 -1.49 4.27
N SER A 102 1.09 -2.59 3.57
CA SER A 102 1.50 -3.93 3.99
C SER A 102 1.88 -4.81 2.81
N ASN A 103 3.00 -5.52 2.95
CA ASN A 103 3.44 -6.56 2.02
C ASN A 103 3.66 -7.94 2.72
N GLY A 104 3.11 -8.11 3.91
CA GLY A 104 3.31 -9.32 4.74
C GLY A 104 4.63 -9.35 5.52
N ILE A 105 5.53 -8.37 5.32
CA ILE A 105 6.76 -8.21 6.09
C ILE A 105 6.54 -7.12 7.16
N PRO A 106 6.71 -7.43 8.45
CA PRO A 106 6.60 -6.42 9.51
C PRO A 106 7.73 -5.36 9.45
N PRO A 107 7.48 -4.12 9.90
CA PRO A 107 6.19 -3.63 10.40
C PRO A 107 5.24 -3.25 9.26
N THR A 108 3.94 -3.41 9.48
CA THR A 108 2.93 -2.66 8.71
C THR A 108 3.03 -1.20 9.14
N VAL A 109 3.15 -0.29 8.17
CA VAL A 109 3.28 1.15 8.43
C VAL A 109 2.01 1.88 8.00
N SER A 110 1.73 3.02 8.61
CA SER A 110 0.60 3.86 8.24
C SER A 110 0.92 5.35 8.30
N LYS A 111 0.28 6.13 7.45
CA LYS A 111 0.30 7.59 7.46
C LYS A 111 -1.09 8.12 7.73
N GLN A 112 -1.19 9.10 8.62
CA GLN A 112 -2.42 9.83 8.91
C GLN A 112 -2.49 11.09 8.04
N ILE A 113 -3.66 11.33 7.45
CA ILE A 113 -3.98 12.51 6.64
C ILE A 113 -5.26 13.11 7.20
N LYS A 114 -5.20 14.36 7.66
CA LYS A 114 -6.36 15.09 8.16
C LYS A 114 -7.08 15.79 7.02
N VAL A 115 -8.37 15.51 6.89
CA VAL A 115 -9.27 16.20 5.95
C VAL A 115 -10.19 17.10 6.75
N SER A 116 -10.15 18.40 6.42
CA SER A 116 -11.07 19.42 6.95
C SER A 116 -11.93 19.97 5.80
N VAL A 117 -13.17 20.35 6.11
CA VAL A 117 -14.11 20.87 5.11
C VAL A 117 -14.51 22.30 5.48
N ASP A 118 -14.28 23.23 4.55
CA ASP A 118 -14.58 24.66 4.73
C ASP A 118 -16.07 24.99 4.58
#